data_AF-A0A1I5YJG0-F1
#
_entry.id   AF-A0A1I5YJG0-F1
#
_cell.length_a   1.000
_cell.length_b   1.000
_cell.length_c   1.000
_cell.angle_alpha   90.00
_cell.angle_beta   90.00
_cell.angle_gamma   90.00
#
_symmetry.space_group_name_H-M   'P 1'
#
loop_
_entity.id
_entity.type
_entity.pdbx_description
1 polymer ?
#
loop_
_entity_poly.entity_id
_entity_poly.type
_entity_poly.pdbx_seq_one_letter_code
_entity_poly.pdbx_strand_id
1 'polypeptide(L)'
;MSLKLAKYTAPDFTQEMFVNAPNAKLEACPRDGVAPEQYHAMSIFPEYFKIDGEWVFAEESRMDCVAVYKDGKIHVVEFRNLHKDDLVVVGRTEKCEEGIYVYPNGFETPEAKGAEDTFAFRTGRSRETAFSKDYDILRDVLEHDKDNGKIVWVLGPAFAFDEDARSAFSALIKNGYVHAVLAGNALATHDLEGAYLGTALGQDIYTTENQPMGHYNHLDTINRARYYGSIKEFIKQENLHGGIIATLEECNIPYVLCGSIRDDGPLPPVYGDVYEGANRMRDEVRGATTVICMATMLHTIATGNMTPSYRVMPDGTVREVYFYCVDIAEFVVNKLADRGSLSAHGIVTNVQDFIVNVAKSLGLKRED
;
A
#
# COMPACT_ATOMS: atom_id res chain seq x y z
N MET A 1 18.51 -2.99 17.51
CA MET A 1 19.15 -4.22 16.99
C MET A 1 19.08 -4.11 15.48
N SER A 2 20.01 -4.66 14.68
CA SER A 2 19.83 -4.61 13.23
C SER A 2 18.63 -5.47 12.84
N LEU A 3 17.69 -4.93 12.07
CA LEU A 3 16.58 -5.69 11.50
C LEU A 3 17.11 -6.97 10.83
N LYS A 4 16.52 -8.11 11.17
CA LYS A 4 16.78 -9.37 10.46
C LYS A 4 15.52 -9.73 9.69
N LEU A 5 15.55 -9.48 8.38
CA LEU A 5 14.46 -9.85 7.48
C LEU A 5 14.23 -11.37 7.51
N ALA A 6 12.95 -11.78 7.46
CA ALA A 6 12.59 -13.17 7.32
C ALA A 6 13.12 -13.70 5.97
N LYS A 7 13.84 -14.83 6.01
CA LYS A 7 14.36 -15.45 4.80
C LYS A 7 13.25 -16.30 4.17
N TYR A 8 12.95 -16.05 2.90
CA TYR A 8 12.06 -16.92 2.15
C TYR A 8 12.64 -18.33 1.99
N THR A 9 11.84 -19.34 2.33
CA THR A 9 12.17 -20.75 2.11
C THR A 9 11.22 -21.30 1.07
N ALA A 10 11.70 -21.54 -0.16
CA ALA A 10 10.85 -22.07 -1.23
C ALA A 10 10.36 -23.50 -0.92
N PRO A 11 9.22 -23.93 -1.49
CA PRO A 11 8.79 -25.32 -1.40
C PRO A 11 9.85 -26.26 -1.97
N ASP A 12 10.02 -27.41 -1.31
CA ASP A 12 10.88 -28.47 -1.84
C ASP A 12 10.12 -29.27 -2.90
N PHE A 13 10.23 -28.83 -4.16
CA PHE A 13 9.58 -29.46 -5.30
C PHE A 13 10.11 -30.86 -5.65
N THR A 14 11.11 -31.38 -4.91
CA THR A 14 11.54 -32.78 -5.04
C THR A 14 10.65 -33.76 -4.29
N GLN A 15 9.77 -33.27 -3.41
CA GLN A 15 8.82 -34.13 -2.70
C GLN A 15 7.84 -34.80 -3.66
N GLU A 16 7.46 -36.04 -3.33
CA GLU A 16 6.64 -36.90 -4.17
C GLU A 16 5.32 -36.24 -4.60
N MET A 17 4.67 -35.48 -3.71
CA MET A 17 3.43 -34.76 -4.04
C MET A 17 3.60 -33.75 -5.18
N PHE A 18 4.72 -33.02 -5.24
CA PHE A 18 4.99 -32.03 -6.28
C PHE A 18 5.49 -32.66 -7.58
N VAL A 19 6.25 -33.75 -7.47
CA VAL A 19 6.74 -34.52 -8.63
C VAL A 19 5.56 -35.19 -9.35
N ASN A 20 4.64 -35.79 -8.60
CA ASN A 20 3.48 -36.50 -9.14
C ASN A 20 2.29 -35.59 -9.47
N ALA A 21 2.28 -34.33 -9.03
CA ALA A 21 1.28 -33.35 -9.41
C ALA A 21 1.17 -33.22 -10.95
N PRO A 22 -0.03 -33.07 -11.52
CA PRO A 22 -0.19 -32.83 -12.94
C PRO A 22 0.33 -31.42 -13.31
N ASN A 23 0.53 -31.19 -14.61
CA ASN A 23 0.66 -29.81 -15.10
C ASN A 23 -0.67 -29.07 -14.91
N ALA A 24 -0.60 -27.79 -14.57
CA ALA A 24 -1.70 -26.85 -14.57
C ALA A 24 -2.34 -26.80 -15.95
N LYS A 25 -3.68 -26.79 -15.98
CA LYS A 25 -4.42 -26.66 -17.22
C LYS A 25 -4.44 -25.19 -17.64
N LEU A 26 -4.17 -24.95 -18.92
CA LEU A 26 -4.26 -23.63 -19.55
C LEU A 26 -5.46 -23.60 -20.49
N GLU A 27 -6.29 -22.57 -20.38
CA GLU A 27 -7.40 -22.33 -21.30
C GLU A 27 -7.35 -20.93 -21.87
N ALA A 28 -7.68 -20.82 -23.16
CA ALA A 28 -7.73 -19.56 -23.87
C ALA A 28 -8.92 -18.70 -23.41
N CYS A 29 -8.67 -17.41 -23.18
CA CYS A 29 -9.71 -16.43 -22.95
C CYS A 29 -10.70 -16.39 -24.13
N PRO A 30 -12.02 -16.53 -23.90
CA PRO A 30 -13.01 -16.59 -24.98
C PRO A 30 -13.17 -15.25 -25.73
N ARG A 31 -12.87 -14.12 -25.07
CA ARG A 31 -12.89 -12.76 -25.61
C ARG A 31 -12.19 -11.79 -24.66
N ASP A 32 -11.91 -10.58 -25.15
CA ASP A 32 -11.36 -9.50 -24.34
C ASP A 32 -12.19 -9.25 -23.07
N GLY A 33 -11.50 -9.08 -21.95
CA GLY A 33 -12.10 -8.80 -20.66
C GLY A 33 -12.69 -10.03 -19.94
N VAL A 34 -12.58 -11.24 -20.50
CA VAL A 34 -13.28 -12.44 -19.98
C VAL A 34 -12.30 -13.60 -19.81
N ALA A 35 -12.19 -14.09 -18.57
CA ALA A 35 -11.46 -15.32 -18.24
C ALA A 35 -12.27 -16.57 -18.64
N PRO A 36 -11.60 -17.71 -18.94
CA PRO A 36 -12.28 -18.99 -19.14
C PRO A 36 -13.01 -19.46 -17.87
N GLU A 37 -13.94 -20.40 -18.00
CA GLU A 37 -14.52 -21.05 -16.83
C GLU A 37 -13.44 -21.74 -15.99
N GLN A 38 -13.68 -21.87 -14.68
CA GLN A 38 -12.72 -22.48 -13.75
C GLN A 38 -11.35 -21.77 -13.65
N TYR A 39 -11.20 -20.52 -14.12
CA TYR A 39 -9.98 -19.73 -13.91
C TYR A 39 -9.48 -19.80 -12.46
N HIS A 40 -8.17 -19.87 -12.26
CA HIS A 40 -7.59 -19.69 -10.93
C HIS A 40 -7.56 -18.21 -10.55
N ALA A 41 -8.08 -17.88 -9.37
CA ALA A 41 -8.07 -16.51 -8.86
C ALA A 41 -6.83 -16.33 -7.98
N MET A 42 -5.98 -15.37 -8.35
CA MET A 42 -4.76 -15.07 -7.59
C MET A 42 -5.11 -14.57 -6.18
N SER A 43 -4.30 -14.98 -5.21
CA SER A 43 -4.25 -14.46 -3.84
C SER A 43 -3.21 -13.33 -3.71
N ILE A 44 -2.80 -13.00 -2.49
CA ILE A 44 -1.64 -12.13 -2.23
C ILE A 44 -0.34 -12.91 -1.96
N PHE A 45 -0.43 -14.23 -1.82
CA PHE A 45 0.68 -15.07 -1.40
C PHE A 45 1.58 -15.47 -2.59
N PRO A 46 2.79 -15.98 -2.31
CA PRO A 46 3.59 -16.69 -3.30
C PRO A 46 2.80 -17.84 -3.93
N GLU A 47 2.75 -17.91 -5.25
CA GLU A 47 2.05 -18.96 -5.98
C GLU A 47 2.91 -19.58 -7.07
N TYR A 48 2.79 -20.88 -7.22
CA TYR A 48 3.53 -21.67 -8.20
C TYR A 48 2.59 -22.47 -9.08
N PHE A 49 2.97 -22.61 -10.34
CA PHE A 49 2.17 -23.27 -11.37
C PHE A 49 3.03 -24.29 -12.10
N LYS A 50 2.62 -25.56 -12.10
CA LYS A 50 3.38 -26.61 -12.80
C LYS A 50 3.08 -26.57 -14.29
N ILE A 51 4.03 -26.18 -15.12
CA ILE A 51 3.86 -26.06 -16.57
C ILE A 51 4.99 -26.83 -17.24
N ASP A 52 4.64 -27.71 -18.17
CA ASP A 52 5.60 -28.57 -18.88
C ASP A 52 6.58 -29.33 -17.97
N GLY A 53 6.10 -29.73 -16.79
CA GLY A 53 6.87 -30.48 -15.78
C GLY A 53 7.63 -29.61 -14.78
N GLU A 54 7.69 -28.30 -14.97
CA GLU A 54 8.43 -27.37 -14.10
C GLU A 54 7.49 -26.50 -13.27
N TRP A 55 7.83 -26.25 -12.01
CA TRP A 55 7.08 -25.34 -11.13
C TRP A 55 7.52 -23.89 -11.39
N VAL A 56 6.69 -23.15 -12.13
CA VAL A 56 6.92 -21.75 -12.48
C VAL A 56 6.39 -20.85 -11.37
N PHE A 57 7.24 -19.97 -10.84
CA PHE A 57 6.87 -19.01 -9.80
C PHE A 57 6.25 -17.74 -10.41
N ALA A 58 5.14 -17.27 -9.83
CA ALA A 58 4.64 -15.93 -10.13
C ALA A 58 5.55 -14.88 -9.47
N GLU A 59 6.28 -14.09 -10.25
CA GLU A 59 7.21 -13.07 -9.71
C GLU A 59 6.47 -11.83 -9.19
N GLU A 60 5.25 -11.60 -9.67
CA GLU A 60 4.32 -10.58 -9.20
C GLU A 60 3.04 -11.22 -8.70
N SER A 61 2.36 -10.55 -7.78
CA SER A 61 1.01 -10.94 -7.37
C SER A 61 0.10 -9.75 -7.13
N ARG A 62 -1.20 -10.03 -7.20
CA ARG A 62 -2.32 -9.13 -7.00
C ARG A 62 -3.55 -10.00 -6.80
N MET A 63 -4.29 -9.77 -5.72
CA MET A 63 -5.54 -10.49 -5.54
C MET A 63 -6.60 -10.09 -6.57
N ASP A 64 -7.61 -10.95 -6.74
CA ASP A 64 -8.72 -10.74 -7.68
C ASP A 64 -8.25 -10.56 -9.14
N CYS A 65 -7.13 -11.19 -9.49
CA CYS A 65 -6.58 -11.28 -10.85
C CYS A 65 -6.46 -12.74 -11.28
N VAL A 66 -6.04 -12.99 -12.52
CA VAL A 66 -5.79 -14.34 -13.04
C VAL A 66 -4.34 -14.52 -13.47
N ALA A 67 -3.84 -15.74 -13.39
CA ALA A 67 -2.53 -16.13 -13.90
C ALA A 67 -2.59 -16.41 -15.41
N VAL A 68 -1.99 -15.53 -16.21
CA VAL A 68 -1.80 -15.72 -17.65
C VAL A 68 -0.39 -16.26 -17.89
N TYR A 69 -0.29 -17.43 -18.52
CA TYR A 69 1.00 -17.99 -18.93
C TYR A 69 1.40 -17.46 -20.30
N LYS A 70 2.54 -16.78 -20.38
CA LYS A 70 3.07 -16.21 -21.62
C LYS A 70 4.59 -16.11 -21.54
N ASP A 71 5.28 -16.42 -22.63
CA ASP A 71 6.74 -16.29 -22.77
C ASP A 71 7.53 -17.00 -21.64
N GLY A 72 7.04 -18.17 -21.19
CA GLY A 72 7.68 -18.94 -20.12
C GLY A 72 7.42 -18.42 -18.71
N LYS A 73 6.59 -17.38 -18.55
CA LYS A 73 6.32 -16.71 -17.28
C LYS A 73 4.84 -16.63 -16.96
N ILE A 74 4.55 -16.43 -15.67
CA ILE A 74 3.21 -16.11 -15.18
C ILE A 74 3.07 -14.60 -15.06
N HIS A 75 2.10 -14.07 -15.79
CA HIS A 75 1.66 -12.68 -15.70
C HIS A 75 0.37 -12.63 -14.90
N VAL A 76 0.34 -11.78 -13.87
CA VAL A 76 -0.89 -11.57 -13.08
C VAL A 76 -1.68 -10.43 -13.70
N VAL A 77 -2.84 -10.77 -14.27
CA VAL A 77 -3.62 -9.86 -15.13
C VAL A 77 -5.01 -9.65 -14.54
N GLU A 78 -5.44 -8.38 -14.43
CA GLU A 78 -6.82 -8.04 -14.09
C GLU A 78 -7.76 -8.51 -15.19
N PHE A 79 -8.96 -8.98 -14.83
CA PHE A 79 -9.96 -9.42 -15.80
C PHE A 79 -10.19 -8.43 -16.95
N ARG A 80 -10.27 -7.13 -16.65
CA ARG A 80 -10.49 -6.08 -17.66
C ARG A 80 -9.36 -5.91 -18.68
N ASN A 81 -8.16 -6.41 -18.37
CA ASN A 81 -6.98 -6.33 -19.23
C ASN A 81 -6.70 -7.63 -19.97
N LEU A 82 -7.56 -8.66 -19.81
CA LEU A 82 -7.43 -9.90 -20.58
C LEU A 82 -7.74 -9.65 -22.04
N HIS A 83 -6.95 -10.28 -22.91
CA HIS A 83 -7.21 -10.32 -24.33
C HIS A 83 -7.73 -11.70 -24.72
N LYS A 84 -8.49 -11.75 -25.82
CA LYS A 84 -8.87 -13.02 -26.43
C LYS A 84 -7.61 -13.86 -26.69
N ASP A 85 -7.74 -15.16 -26.44
CA ASP A 85 -6.69 -16.17 -26.66
C ASP A 85 -5.50 -16.10 -25.67
N ASP A 86 -5.51 -15.20 -24.67
CA ASP A 86 -4.62 -15.28 -23.51
C ASP A 86 -4.80 -16.63 -22.81
N LEU A 87 -3.69 -17.33 -22.52
CA LEU A 87 -3.69 -18.64 -21.87
C LEU A 87 -3.74 -18.46 -20.35
N VAL A 88 -4.93 -18.62 -19.77
CA VAL A 88 -5.17 -18.50 -18.33
C VAL A 88 -5.08 -19.86 -17.66
N VAL A 89 -4.44 -19.91 -16.50
CA VAL A 89 -4.46 -21.10 -15.63
C VAL A 89 -5.87 -21.34 -15.10
N VAL A 90 -6.36 -22.57 -15.21
CA VAL A 90 -7.66 -23.00 -14.68
C VAL A 90 -7.48 -24.11 -13.64
N GLY A 91 -8.28 -24.06 -12.57
CA GLY A 91 -8.25 -24.96 -11.42
C GLY A 91 -8.88 -24.29 -10.20
N ARG A 92 -9.23 -25.11 -9.18
CA ARG A 92 -9.84 -24.66 -7.92
C ARG A 92 -9.11 -25.14 -6.68
N THR A 93 -8.18 -26.07 -6.84
CA THR A 93 -7.36 -26.61 -5.77
C THR A 93 -6.00 -25.92 -5.72
N GLU A 94 -5.50 -25.70 -4.50
CA GLU A 94 -4.36 -24.83 -4.24
C GLU A 94 -3.20 -25.56 -3.56
N LYS A 95 -3.30 -26.89 -3.39
CA LYS A 95 -2.29 -27.74 -2.72
C LYS A 95 -1.65 -28.72 -3.69
N CYS A 96 -1.39 -28.26 -4.91
CA CYS A 96 -0.76 -28.94 -6.04
C CYS A 96 -1.60 -29.98 -6.81
N GLU A 97 -2.83 -30.27 -6.39
CA GLU A 97 -3.66 -31.33 -7.00
C GLU A 97 -3.99 -31.06 -8.48
N GLU A 98 -4.13 -29.79 -8.87
CA GLU A 98 -4.34 -29.35 -10.25
C GLU A 98 -3.12 -28.60 -10.83
N GLY A 99 -1.93 -28.84 -10.27
CA GLY A 99 -0.71 -28.14 -10.69
C GLY A 99 -0.63 -26.68 -10.25
N ILE A 100 -1.46 -26.28 -9.27
CA ILE A 100 -1.49 -24.95 -8.65
C ILE A 100 -1.10 -25.08 -7.19
N TYR A 101 -0.16 -24.26 -6.72
CA TYR A 101 0.29 -24.29 -5.34
C TYR A 101 0.39 -22.90 -4.73
N VAL A 102 -0.50 -22.61 -3.77
CA VAL A 102 -0.49 -21.37 -2.98
C VAL A 102 0.35 -21.59 -1.72
N TYR A 103 1.35 -20.74 -1.51
CA TYR A 103 2.36 -20.95 -0.49
C TYR A 103 2.47 -19.77 0.50
N PRO A 104 1.53 -19.67 1.46
CA PRO A 104 1.48 -18.56 2.42
C PRO A 104 2.63 -18.58 3.45
N ASN A 105 3.21 -19.75 3.70
CA ASN A 105 4.08 -19.98 4.86
C ASN A 105 5.58 -19.84 4.55
N GLY A 106 5.94 -19.20 3.43
CA GLY A 106 7.33 -19.12 2.98
C GLY A 106 8.25 -18.26 3.84
N PHE A 107 7.70 -17.44 4.73
CA PHE A 107 8.44 -16.59 5.66
C PHE A 107 8.30 -17.03 7.13
N GLU A 108 7.52 -18.07 7.41
CA GLU A 108 7.36 -18.58 8.77
C GLU A 108 8.66 -19.21 9.28
N THR A 109 8.98 -18.97 10.55
CA THR A 109 10.06 -19.71 11.22
C THR A 109 9.50 -20.97 11.88
N PRO A 110 10.31 -22.05 12.03
CA PRO A 110 9.88 -23.29 12.67
C PRO A 110 9.26 -23.12 14.07
N GLU A 111 9.66 -22.07 14.80
CA GLU A 111 9.14 -21.75 16.13
C GLU A 111 7.69 -21.23 16.11
N ALA A 112 7.22 -20.67 14.99
CA ALA A 112 5.85 -20.14 14.85
C ALA A 112 4.80 -21.25 14.66
N LYS A 113 5.19 -22.43 14.13
CA LYS A 113 4.28 -23.54 13.79
C LYS A 113 3.75 -24.34 14.99
N GLY A 114 4.14 -24.00 16.22
CA GLY A 114 3.91 -24.84 17.41
C GLY A 114 2.99 -24.28 18.49
N ALA A 115 2.36 -23.10 18.30
CA ALA A 115 1.77 -22.33 19.40
C ALA A 115 0.28 -21.96 19.22
N GLU A 116 -0.56 -22.87 18.73
CA GLU A 116 -2.02 -22.69 18.83
C GLU A 116 -2.57 -23.52 19.99
N ASP A 117 -2.74 -22.87 21.16
CA ASP A 117 -3.48 -23.42 22.27
C ASP A 117 -4.98 -23.52 21.92
N THR A 118 -5.63 -24.63 22.30
CA THR A 118 -7.07 -24.86 22.06
C THR A 118 -8.00 -23.79 22.66
N PHE A 119 -7.52 -23.05 23.67
CA PHE A 119 -8.22 -21.91 24.27
C PHE A 119 -7.25 -20.74 24.43
N ALA A 120 -7.53 -19.63 23.74
CA ALA A 120 -6.67 -18.45 23.73
C ALA A 120 -7.49 -17.16 23.90
N PHE A 121 -6.95 -16.22 24.67
CA PHE A 121 -7.45 -14.85 24.74
C PHE A 121 -6.61 -13.94 23.83
N ARG A 122 -7.21 -12.87 23.30
CA ARG A 122 -6.51 -11.83 22.52
C ARG A 122 -5.83 -12.35 21.26
N THR A 123 -6.51 -13.20 20.51
CA THR A 123 -6.07 -13.72 19.21
C THR A 123 -6.12 -12.67 18.07
N GLY A 124 -6.81 -11.54 18.29
CA GLY A 124 -6.87 -10.40 17.36
C GLY A 124 -6.33 -9.10 17.98
N ARG A 125 -6.10 -8.10 17.12
CA ARG A 125 -5.65 -6.76 17.56
C ARG A 125 -6.85 -5.86 17.89
N SER A 126 -6.72 -5.07 18.94
CA SER A 126 -7.75 -4.11 19.41
C SER A 126 -7.10 -2.91 20.08
N ARG A 127 -7.91 -1.97 20.59
CA ARG A 127 -7.43 -0.87 21.46
C ARG A 127 -6.66 -1.33 22.71
N GLU A 128 -6.81 -2.59 23.12
CA GLU A 128 -6.11 -3.14 24.30
C GLU A 128 -4.74 -3.75 23.95
N THR A 129 -4.39 -3.82 22.66
CA THR A 129 -3.11 -4.36 22.20
C THR A 129 -1.98 -3.38 22.50
N ALA A 130 -0.88 -3.86 23.08
CA ALA A 130 0.32 -3.06 23.26
C ALA A 130 1.12 -2.98 21.95
N PHE A 131 1.36 -1.76 21.46
CA PHE A 131 2.02 -1.54 20.17
C PHE A 131 3.51 -1.16 20.27
N SER A 132 4.11 -1.08 21.48
CA SER A 132 5.50 -0.62 21.65
C SER A 132 6.50 -1.40 20.79
N LYS A 133 6.35 -2.72 20.73
CA LYS A 133 7.19 -3.57 19.87
C LYS A 133 6.93 -3.34 18.39
N ASP A 134 5.69 -3.04 17.99
CA ASP A 134 5.37 -2.70 16.60
C ASP A 134 6.07 -1.40 16.16
N TYR A 135 6.14 -0.38 17.03
CA TYR A 135 6.92 0.83 16.75
C TYR A 135 8.43 0.57 16.63
N ASP A 136 8.98 -0.32 17.47
CA ASP A 136 10.39 -0.72 17.37
C ASP A 136 10.68 -1.45 16.05
N ILE A 137 9.82 -2.40 15.68
CA ILE A 137 9.95 -3.13 14.40
C ILE A 137 9.79 -2.16 13.23
N LEU A 138 8.77 -1.29 13.27
CA LEU A 138 8.54 -0.31 12.22
C LEU A 138 9.73 0.63 12.04
N ARG A 139 10.32 1.13 13.14
CA ARG A 139 11.56 1.93 13.09
C ARG A 139 12.66 1.15 12.38
N ASP A 140 12.93 -0.08 12.81
CA ASP A 140 14.00 -0.91 12.25
C ASP A 140 13.74 -1.23 10.76
N VAL A 141 12.48 -1.44 10.36
CA VAL A 141 12.04 -1.60 8.95
C VAL A 141 12.27 -0.33 8.15
N LEU A 142 11.87 0.83 8.66
CA LEU A 142 12.04 2.12 7.99
C LEU A 142 13.53 2.49 7.83
N GLU A 143 14.35 2.28 8.85
CA GLU A 143 15.81 2.49 8.78
C GLU A 143 16.46 1.61 7.71
N HIS A 144 16.04 0.35 7.59
CA HIS A 144 16.52 -0.54 6.55
C HIS A 144 16.02 -0.13 5.15
N ASP A 145 14.71 0.06 4.99
CA ASP A 145 14.06 0.26 3.70
C ASP A 145 14.29 1.63 3.09
N LYS A 146 14.72 2.61 3.90
CA LYS A 146 15.22 3.89 3.42
C LYS A 146 16.28 3.73 2.33
N ASP A 147 17.21 2.79 2.49
CA ASP A 147 18.33 2.60 1.57
C ASP A 147 18.23 1.30 0.74
N ASN A 148 17.40 0.34 1.16
CA ASN A 148 17.37 -1.01 0.60
C ASN A 148 15.98 -1.45 0.10
N GLY A 149 15.01 -0.54 0.08
CA GLY A 149 13.63 -0.87 -0.26
C GLY A 149 12.88 0.29 -0.90
N LYS A 150 11.56 0.17 -0.93
CA LYS A 150 10.64 1.24 -1.34
C LYS A 150 9.51 1.33 -0.34
N ILE A 151 9.42 2.49 0.31
CA ILE A 151 8.45 2.81 1.35
C ILE A 151 7.33 3.66 0.75
N VAL A 152 6.14 3.09 0.64
CA VAL A 152 4.95 3.75 0.08
C VAL A 152 3.99 4.09 1.21
N TRP A 153 3.56 5.35 1.27
CA TRP A 153 2.62 5.83 2.28
C TRP A 153 1.26 6.10 1.66
N VAL A 154 0.18 5.65 2.31
CA VAL A 154 -1.20 5.88 1.86
C VAL A 154 -1.90 6.76 2.89
N LEU A 155 -2.26 7.98 2.50
CA LEU A 155 -2.63 9.04 3.44
C LEU A 155 -4.07 9.51 3.25
N GLY A 156 -4.81 9.58 4.36
CA GLY A 156 -6.12 10.22 4.45
C GLY A 156 -6.07 11.66 4.92
N PRO A 157 -7.11 12.46 4.62
CA PRO A 157 -7.09 13.90 4.85
C PRO A 157 -6.99 14.29 6.33
N ALA A 158 -7.44 13.46 7.28
CA ALA A 158 -7.36 13.72 8.73
C ALA A 158 -5.94 14.07 9.19
N PHE A 159 -4.94 13.63 8.44
CA PHE A 159 -3.54 13.91 8.66
C PHE A 159 -3.16 15.38 8.43
N ALA A 160 -3.82 16.06 7.48
CA ALA A 160 -3.50 17.44 7.09
C ALA A 160 -4.10 18.52 8.02
N PHE A 161 -4.87 18.13 9.04
CA PHE A 161 -5.55 19.04 9.95
C PHE A 161 -4.71 19.41 11.19
N ASP A 162 -3.48 18.91 11.29
CA ASP A 162 -2.62 19.10 12.47
C ASP A 162 -1.20 19.49 12.05
N GLU A 163 -0.70 20.57 12.65
CA GLU A 163 0.61 21.16 12.32
C GLU A 163 1.78 20.22 12.65
N ASP A 164 1.71 19.52 13.78
CA ASP A 164 2.78 18.64 14.25
C ASP A 164 2.89 17.39 13.38
N ALA A 165 1.77 16.81 12.98
CA ALA A 165 1.70 15.69 12.06
C ALA A 165 2.27 16.06 10.67
N ARG A 166 1.88 17.21 10.12
CA ARG A 166 2.42 17.73 8.85
C ARG A 166 3.93 17.94 8.92
N SER A 167 4.41 18.53 10.01
CA SER A 167 5.84 18.77 10.24
C SER A 167 6.62 17.46 10.36
N ALA A 168 6.11 16.51 11.16
CA ALA A 168 6.72 15.19 11.34
C ALA A 168 6.82 14.41 10.03
N PHE A 169 5.77 14.44 9.19
CA PHE A 169 5.81 13.77 7.89
C PHE A 169 6.76 14.44 6.91
N SER A 170 6.81 15.78 6.90
CA SER A 170 7.77 16.53 6.09
C SER A 170 9.21 16.15 6.45
N ALA A 171 9.50 15.98 7.75
CA ALA A 171 10.80 15.48 8.20
C ALA A 171 11.08 14.05 7.71
N LEU A 172 10.09 13.15 7.70
CA LEU A 172 10.25 11.81 7.13
C LEU A 172 10.59 11.85 5.62
N ILE A 173 9.90 12.71 4.86
CA ILE A 173 10.16 12.91 3.42
C ILE A 173 11.61 13.36 3.22
N LYS A 174 12.02 14.44 3.88
CA LYS A 174 13.37 15.05 3.74
C LYS A 174 14.49 14.09 4.14
N ASN A 175 14.21 13.13 5.01
CA ASN A 175 15.20 12.16 5.50
C ASN A 175 15.15 10.81 4.79
N GLY A 176 14.39 10.67 3.70
CA GLY A 176 14.39 9.48 2.82
C GLY A 176 13.48 8.34 3.27
N TYR A 177 12.59 8.57 4.25
CA TYR A 177 11.66 7.54 4.75
C TYR A 177 10.35 7.45 3.95
N VAL A 178 10.23 8.24 2.88
CA VAL A 178 9.06 8.29 2.00
C VAL A 178 9.53 8.23 0.55
N HIS A 179 9.13 7.18 -0.17
CA HIS A 179 9.49 6.98 -1.58
C HIS A 179 8.33 7.24 -2.54
N ALA A 180 7.09 7.12 -2.07
CA ALA A 180 5.90 7.54 -2.79
C ALA A 180 4.74 7.79 -1.82
N VAL A 181 3.80 8.66 -2.21
CA VAL A 181 2.55 8.91 -1.47
C VAL A 181 1.33 8.62 -2.35
N LEU A 182 0.39 7.84 -1.82
CA LEU A 182 -0.91 7.60 -2.43
C LEU A 182 -1.99 8.30 -1.61
N ALA A 183 -2.79 9.13 -2.24
CA ALA A 183 -3.82 9.90 -1.57
C ALA A 183 -4.97 10.25 -2.53
N GLY A 184 -5.88 11.11 -2.07
CA GLY A 184 -6.91 11.72 -2.91
C GLY A 184 -6.89 13.24 -2.82
N ASN A 185 -7.78 13.88 -3.58
CA ASN A 185 -7.90 15.34 -3.67
C ASN A 185 -7.98 16.03 -2.30
N ALA A 186 -8.74 15.48 -1.36
CA ALA A 186 -8.96 16.07 -0.05
C ALA A 186 -7.67 16.23 0.78
N LEU A 187 -6.78 15.23 0.81
CA LEU A 187 -5.52 15.36 1.54
C LEU A 187 -4.69 16.50 0.97
N ALA A 188 -4.47 16.47 -0.34
CA ALA A 188 -3.62 17.46 -1.00
C ALA A 188 -4.20 18.87 -0.88
N THR A 189 -5.53 19.00 -0.99
CA THR A 189 -6.21 20.28 -0.83
C THR A 189 -6.01 20.86 0.56
N HIS A 190 -6.28 20.10 1.62
CA HIS A 190 -6.20 20.62 2.97
C HIS A 190 -4.76 20.82 3.44
N ASP A 191 -3.81 20.02 2.97
CA ASP A 191 -2.39 20.26 3.26
C ASP A 191 -1.87 21.55 2.60
N LEU A 192 -2.27 21.79 1.34
CA LEU A 192 -1.96 23.02 0.63
C LEU A 192 -2.69 24.24 1.23
N GLU A 193 -3.93 24.07 1.68
CA GLU A 193 -4.69 25.12 2.40
C GLU A 193 -3.95 25.48 3.69
N GLY A 194 -3.43 24.49 4.41
CA GLY A 194 -2.63 24.71 5.61
C GLY A 194 -1.36 25.50 5.33
N ALA A 195 -0.69 25.23 4.20
CA ALA A 195 0.51 25.98 3.79
C ALA A 195 0.19 27.38 3.26
N TYR A 196 -0.98 27.58 2.64
CA TYR A 196 -1.36 28.83 1.99
C TYR A 196 -2.04 29.82 2.94
N LEU A 197 -2.96 29.33 3.76
CA LEU A 197 -3.87 30.13 4.58
C LEU A 197 -3.80 29.78 6.08
N GLY A 198 -2.98 28.79 6.47
CA GLY A 198 -2.87 28.34 7.87
C GLY A 198 -4.09 27.55 8.37
N THR A 199 -4.99 27.14 7.47
CA THR A 199 -6.24 26.47 7.83
C THR A 199 -6.44 25.16 7.10
N ALA A 200 -7.30 24.32 7.66
CA ALA A 200 -7.90 23.17 6.98
C ALA A 200 -9.42 23.24 7.17
N LEU A 201 -10.19 23.32 6.07
CA LEU A 201 -11.62 23.63 6.10
C LEU A 201 -11.95 24.93 6.85
N GLY A 202 -11.05 25.92 6.78
CA GLY A 202 -11.25 27.21 7.43
C GLY A 202 -11.01 27.25 8.94
N GLN A 203 -10.59 26.14 9.54
CA GLN A 203 -10.15 26.09 10.93
C GLN A 203 -8.63 26.15 10.97
N ASP A 204 -8.07 27.00 11.83
CA ASP A 204 -6.64 27.10 12.05
C ASP A 204 -6.07 25.75 12.56
N ILE A 205 -5.04 25.25 11.88
CA ILE A 205 -4.49 23.89 12.08
C ILE A 205 -3.68 23.72 13.37
N TYR A 206 -3.45 24.80 14.13
CA TYR A 206 -2.75 24.76 15.40
C TYR A 206 -3.66 25.15 16.57
N THR A 207 -4.31 26.31 16.47
CA THR A 207 -5.17 26.86 17.53
C THR A 207 -6.57 26.26 17.55
N THR A 208 -7.00 25.61 16.46
CA THR A 208 -8.35 25.07 16.25
C THR A 208 -9.47 26.14 16.22
N GLU A 209 -9.12 27.41 16.07
CA GLU A 209 -10.09 28.49 15.93
C GLU A 209 -10.64 28.56 14.49
N ASN A 210 -11.96 28.72 14.34
CA ASN A 210 -12.57 28.90 13.03
C ASN A 210 -12.34 30.33 12.51
N GLN A 211 -11.80 30.44 11.30
CA GLN A 211 -11.58 31.72 10.65
C GLN A 211 -12.89 32.28 10.06
N PRO A 212 -13.12 33.61 10.12
CA PRO A 212 -14.24 34.24 9.43
C PRO A 212 -14.23 33.88 7.94
N MET A 213 -15.38 33.43 7.42
CA MET A 213 -15.52 32.97 6.03
C MET A 213 -14.63 31.77 5.64
N GLY A 214 -14.09 31.03 6.62
CA GLY A 214 -13.13 29.95 6.37
C GLY A 214 -13.63 28.81 5.48
N HIS A 215 -14.94 28.64 5.30
CA HIS A 215 -15.50 27.67 4.36
C HIS A 215 -15.09 27.93 2.90
N TYR A 216 -14.63 29.14 2.55
CA TYR A 216 -14.04 29.43 1.23
C TYR A 216 -12.58 29.00 1.08
N ASN A 217 -11.83 28.84 2.18
CA ASN A 217 -10.37 28.69 2.14
C ASN A 217 -9.91 27.51 1.27
N HIS A 218 -10.51 26.34 1.41
CA HIS A 218 -10.19 25.18 0.58
C HIS A 218 -10.56 25.40 -0.91
N LEU A 219 -11.70 26.05 -1.19
CA LEU A 219 -12.13 26.38 -2.56
C LEU A 219 -11.21 27.40 -3.22
N ASP A 220 -10.80 28.43 -2.48
CA ASP A 220 -9.86 29.45 -2.94
C ASP A 220 -8.49 28.84 -3.20
N THR A 221 -8.03 27.93 -2.34
CA THR A 221 -6.79 27.16 -2.53
C THR A 221 -6.85 26.34 -3.81
N ILE A 222 -7.93 25.56 -4.02
CA ILE A 222 -8.11 24.78 -5.24
C ILE A 222 -8.16 25.69 -6.47
N ASN A 223 -8.96 26.76 -6.42
CA ASN A 223 -9.11 27.69 -7.52
C ASN A 223 -7.78 28.35 -7.88
N ARG A 224 -6.96 28.69 -6.87
CA ARG A 224 -5.62 29.25 -7.07
C ARG A 224 -4.67 28.23 -7.70
N ALA A 225 -4.67 26.99 -7.23
CA ALA A 225 -3.89 25.92 -7.85
C ALA A 225 -4.28 25.68 -9.32
N ARG A 226 -5.59 25.73 -9.62
CA ARG A 226 -6.10 25.64 -10.99
C ARG A 226 -5.74 26.84 -11.84
N TYR A 227 -5.74 28.05 -11.28
CA TYR A 227 -5.31 29.28 -11.96
C TYR A 227 -3.87 29.17 -12.47
N TYR A 228 -2.96 28.60 -11.67
CA TYR A 228 -1.58 28.34 -12.08
C TYR A 228 -1.39 27.05 -12.90
N GLY A 229 -2.44 26.26 -13.08
CA GLY A 229 -2.43 25.04 -13.91
C GLY A 229 -1.71 23.84 -13.32
N SER A 230 -0.99 23.98 -12.20
CA SER A 230 -0.32 22.87 -11.49
C SER A 230 -0.05 23.20 -10.03
N ILE A 231 0.11 22.17 -9.20
CA ILE A 231 0.52 22.32 -7.79
C ILE A 231 1.91 22.94 -7.69
N LYS A 232 2.87 22.46 -8.49
CA LYS A 232 4.24 23.00 -8.55
C LYS A 232 4.29 24.49 -8.84
N GLU A 233 3.55 24.96 -9.84
CA GLU A 233 3.53 26.39 -10.18
C GLU A 233 2.81 27.21 -9.10
N PHE A 234 1.74 26.66 -8.51
CA PHE A 234 1.06 27.29 -7.37
C PHE A 234 1.96 27.49 -6.16
N ILE A 235 2.70 26.45 -5.73
CA ILE A 235 3.68 26.53 -4.64
C ILE A 235 4.71 27.63 -4.92
N LYS A 236 5.23 27.67 -6.15
CA LYS A 236 6.24 28.65 -6.55
C LYS A 236 5.71 30.08 -6.56
N GLN A 237 4.53 30.30 -7.14
CA GLN A 237 3.99 31.65 -7.36
C GLN A 237 3.42 32.26 -6.08
N GLU A 238 2.80 31.46 -5.21
CA GLU A 238 2.31 31.91 -3.90
C GLU A 238 3.37 31.79 -2.80
N ASN A 239 4.58 31.34 -3.15
CA ASN A 239 5.71 31.20 -2.22
C ASN A 239 5.34 30.35 -0.99
N LEU A 240 4.71 29.20 -1.23
CA LEU A 240 4.31 28.28 -0.18
C LEU A 240 5.54 27.57 0.40
N HIS A 241 5.66 27.58 1.72
CA HIS A 241 6.70 26.89 2.47
C HIS A 241 6.04 25.86 3.39
N GLY A 242 6.60 24.65 3.42
CA GLY A 242 6.13 23.60 4.32
C GLY A 242 4.83 22.91 3.90
N GLY A 243 4.47 21.87 4.65
CA GLY A 243 3.41 20.94 4.29
C GLY A 243 3.91 19.75 3.48
N ILE A 244 3.09 18.71 3.44
CA ILE A 244 3.39 17.40 2.86
C ILE A 244 3.61 17.52 1.36
N ILE A 245 2.66 18.11 0.64
CA ILE A 245 2.68 18.22 -0.83
C ILE A 245 3.83 19.10 -1.30
N ALA A 246 4.07 20.24 -0.63
CA ALA A 246 5.18 21.11 -0.97
C ALA A 246 6.53 20.41 -0.74
N THR A 247 6.68 19.65 0.35
CA THR A 247 7.90 18.90 0.63
C THR A 247 8.12 17.76 -0.36
N LEU A 248 7.04 17.08 -0.81
CA LEU A 248 7.13 16.07 -1.87
C LEU A 248 7.62 16.67 -3.20
N GLU A 249 7.10 17.83 -3.60
CA GLU A 249 7.54 18.57 -4.80
C GLU A 249 9.00 19.04 -4.68
N GLU A 250 9.40 19.54 -3.51
CA GLU A 250 10.80 19.94 -3.24
C GLU A 250 11.76 18.76 -3.37
N CYS A 251 11.40 17.61 -2.77
CA CYS A 251 12.22 16.41 -2.76
C CYS A 251 12.07 15.54 -4.02
N ASN A 252 11.22 15.94 -4.98
CA ASN A 252 10.88 15.19 -6.19
C ASN A 252 10.39 13.75 -5.89
N ILE A 253 9.60 13.59 -4.83
CA ILE A 253 9.00 12.32 -4.45
C ILE A 253 7.64 12.17 -5.15
N PRO A 254 7.39 11.07 -5.88
CA PRO A 254 6.14 10.89 -6.60
C PRO A 254 4.95 10.78 -5.65
N TYR A 255 3.83 11.35 -6.07
CA TYR A 255 2.55 11.16 -5.40
C TYR A 255 1.42 10.97 -6.40
N VAL A 256 0.46 10.11 -6.04
CA VAL A 256 -0.72 9.80 -6.85
C VAL A 256 -1.95 10.28 -6.11
N LEU A 257 -2.71 11.18 -6.74
CA LEU A 257 -3.98 11.68 -6.22
C LEU A 257 -5.14 11.07 -6.99
N CYS A 258 -5.80 10.07 -6.41
CA CYS A 258 -6.98 9.46 -7.01
C CYS A 258 -8.24 10.28 -6.73
N GLY A 259 -9.03 10.49 -7.77
CA GLY A 259 -10.30 11.18 -7.68
C GLY A 259 -11.36 10.37 -6.92
N SER A 260 -12.30 11.07 -6.32
CA SER A 260 -13.48 10.53 -5.66
C SER A 260 -14.72 11.33 -6.02
N ILE A 261 -15.89 10.70 -5.92
CA ILE A 261 -17.19 11.32 -6.22
C ILE A 261 -17.55 12.52 -5.32
N ARG A 262 -16.75 12.77 -4.28
CA ARG A 262 -16.94 13.89 -3.33
C ARG A 262 -15.98 15.06 -3.58
N ASP A 263 -15.13 15.00 -4.60
CA ASP A 263 -14.04 15.95 -4.75
C ASP A 263 -14.55 17.33 -5.17
N ASP A 264 -14.15 18.36 -4.43
CA ASP A 264 -14.28 19.76 -4.82
C ASP A 264 -13.17 20.15 -5.78
N GLY A 265 -13.49 20.84 -6.89
CA GLY A 265 -12.51 21.30 -7.88
C GLY A 265 -12.43 20.41 -9.13
N PRO A 266 -11.56 19.37 -9.17
CA PRO A 266 -10.46 19.03 -8.24
C PRO A 266 -9.16 19.81 -8.50
N LEU A 267 -8.12 19.57 -7.69
CA LEU A 267 -6.75 20.03 -7.97
C LEU A 267 -6.26 19.48 -9.33
N PRO A 268 -5.39 20.22 -10.07
CA PRO A 268 -5.00 19.83 -11.43
C PRO A 268 -4.44 18.41 -11.63
N PRO A 269 -3.59 17.84 -10.74
CA PRO A 269 -2.98 16.52 -10.97
C PRO A 269 -3.86 15.34 -10.53
N VAL A 270 -5.12 15.58 -10.13
CA VAL A 270 -6.02 14.50 -9.67
C VAL A 270 -6.48 13.65 -10.86
N TYR A 271 -6.32 12.34 -10.72
CA TYR A 271 -6.83 11.36 -11.69
C TYR A 271 -8.33 11.18 -11.49
N GLY A 272 -9.14 11.84 -12.32
CA GLY A 272 -10.60 11.70 -12.30
C GLY A 272 -11.10 10.34 -12.83
N ASP A 273 -10.31 9.67 -13.66
CA ASP A 273 -10.57 8.29 -14.08
C ASP A 273 -10.06 7.31 -13.00
N VAL A 274 -10.98 6.53 -12.43
CA VAL A 274 -10.67 5.60 -11.33
C VAL A 274 -9.72 4.48 -11.76
N TYR A 275 -9.77 4.04 -13.02
CA TYR A 275 -8.89 3.00 -13.53
C TYR A 275 -7.51 3.54 -13.84
N GLU A 276 -7.40 4.75 -14.39
CA GLU A 276 -6.10 5.41 -14.49
C GLU A 276 -5.49 5.61 -13.10
N GLY A 277 -6.25 6.14 -12.14
CA GLY A 277 -5.82 6.30 -10.76
C GLY A 277 -5.33 4.99 -10.13
N ALA A 278 -6.10 3.91 -10.26
CA ALA A 278 -5.72 2.59 -9.77
C ALA A 278 -4.46 2.04 -10.44
N ASN A 279 -4.29 2.24 -11.75
CA ASN A 279 -3.07 1.82 -12.46
C ASN A 279 -1.84 2.59 -11.95
N ARG A 280 -1.97 3.92 -11.74
CA ARG A 280 -0.90 4.75 -11.20
C ARG A 280 -0.53 4.36 -9.77
N MET A 281 -1.52 4.07 -8.93
CA MET A 281 -1.28 3.50 -7.60
C MET A 281 -0.54 2.17 -7.71
N ARG A 282 -0.95 1.27 -8.61
CA ARG A 282 -0.29 -0.02 -8.80
C ARG A 282 1.15 0.12 -9.24
N ASP A 283 1.48 1.09 -10.11
CA ASP A 283 2.86 1.33 -10.52
C ASP A 283 3.77 1.70 -9.34
N GLU A 284 3.24 2.47 -8.39
CA GLU A 284 3.98 2.78 -7.16
C GLU A 284 4.09 1.58 -6.21
N VAL A 285 2.98 0.86 -6.01
CA VAL A 285 2.87 -0.27 -5.07
C VAL A 285 3.61 -1.50 -5.55
N ARG A 286 3.70 -1.72 -6.87
CA ARG A 286 4.42 -2.85 -7.46
C ARG A 286 5.79 -2.91 -6.82
N GLY A 287 6.59 -1.83 -6.91
CA GLY A 287 7.93 -1.74 -6.31
C GLY A 287 8.03 -1.76 -4.78
N ALA A 288 6.92 -1.68 -4.04
CA ALA A 288 6.95 -1.48 -2.60
C ALA A 288 7.47 -2.70 -1.84
N THR A 289 8.25 -2.44 -0.81
CA THR A 289 8.69 -3.43 0.19
C THR A 289 8.12 -3.13 1.57
N THR A 290 7.75 -1.87 1.80
CA THR A 290 7.00 -1.43 2.98
C THR A 290 5.85 -0.52 2.53
N VAL A 291 4.63 -0.81 2.97
CA VAL A 291 3.44 0.00 2.72
C VAL A 291 2.83 0.40 4.06
N ILE A 292 2.57 1.70 4.27
CA ILE A 292 1.97 2.20 5.51
C ILE A 292 0.75 3.03 5.18
N CYS A 293 -0.41 2.55 5.60
CA CYS A 293 -1.69 3.19 5.34
C CYS A 293 -2.24 3.88 6.60
N MET A 294 -2.71 5.11 6.47
CA MET A 294 -3.14 5.95 7.60
C MET A 294 -4.44 6.70 7.32
N ALA A 295 -5.44 6.50 8.18
CA ALA A 295 -6.70 7.28 8.22
C ALA A 295 -7.47 7.38 6.89
N THR A 296 -7.43 6.32 6.05
CA THR A 296 -8.11 6.30 4.75
C THR A 296 -8.61 4.91 4.39
N MET A 297 -9.83 4.56 4.78
CA MET A 297 -10.38 3.22 4.50
C MET A 297 -10.35 2.88 3.00
N LEU A 298 -10.84 3.78 2.14
CA LEU A 298 -10.95 3.52 0.70
C LEU A 298 -9.58 3.27 0.05
N HIS A 299 -8.60 4.17 0.28
CA HIS A 299 -7.29 4.02 -0.35
C HIS A 299 -6.48 2.89 0.29
N THR A 300 -6.67 2.62 1.59
CA THR A 300 -6.04 1.48 2.28
C THR A 300 -6.49 0.17 1.65
N ILE A 301 -7.81 -0.02 1.47
CA ILE A 301 -8.36 -1.24 0.88
C ILE A 301 -7.92 -1.39 -0.58
N ALA A 302 -7.98 -0.31 -1.36
CA ALA A 302 -7.51 -0.34 -2.75
C ALA A 302 -6.03 -0.74 -2.82
N THR A 303 -5.18 -0.16 -1.98
CA THR A 303 -3.74 -0.48 -1.91
C THR A 303 -3.50 -1.91 -1.46
N GLY A 304 -4.21 -2.38 -0.44
CA GLY A 304 -4.15 -3.77 0.04
C GLY A 304 -4.45 -4.77 -1.07
N ASN A 305 -5.52 -4.55 -1.84
CA ASN A 305 -5.85 -5.39 -3.00
C ASN A 305 -4.72 -5.42 -4.06
N MET A 306 -3.88 -4.39 -4.12
CA MET A 306 -2.77 -4.25 -5.05
C MET A 306 -1.42 -4.67 -4.46
N THR A 307 -1.35 -5.09 -3.19
CA THR A 307 -0.08 -5.37 -2.52
C THR A 307 0.06 -6.87 -2.23
N PRO A 308 1.05 -7.55 -2.82
CA PRO A 308 1.37 -8.94 -2.47
C PRO A 308 2.06 -9.02 -1.10
N SER A 309 2.07 -10.20 -0.46
CA SER A 309 2.80 -10.43 0.79
C SER A 309 4.33 -10.58 0.59
N TYR A 310 4.79 -10.56 -0.66
CA TYR A 310 6.18 -10.75 -1.04
C TYR A 310 6.56 -9.91 -2.25
N ARG A 311 7.87 -9.74 -2.43
CA ARG A 311 8.48 -9.09 -3.59
C ARG A 311 9.71 -9.88 -4.02
N VAL A 312 9.81 -10.14 -5.33
CA VAL A 312 11.07 -10.56 -5.96
C VAL A 312 11.95 -9.33 -6.15
N MET A 313 13.10 -9.33 -5.48
CA MET A 313 14.08 -8.24 -5.51
C MET A 313 14.93 -8.30 -6.80
N PRO A 314 15.62 -7.22 -7.18
CA PRO A 314 16.45 -7.19 -8.40
C PRO A 314 17.56 -8.25 -8.44
N ASP A 315 18.01 -8.73 -7.28
CA ASP A 315 19.01 -9.81 -7.15
C ASP A 315 18.40 -11.23 -7.22
N GLY A 316 17.09 -11.34 -7.44
CA GLY A 316 16.35 -12.60 -7.52
C GLY A 316 15.91 -13.14 -6.15
N THR A 317 16.26 -12.49 -5.04
CA THR A 317 15.80 -12.93 -3.72
C THR A 317 14.32 -12.60 -3.52
N VAL A 318 13.61 -13.46 -2.79
CA VAL A 318 12.21 -13.23 -2.42
C VAL A 318 12.17 -12.66 -1.00
N ARG A 319 11.55 -11.49 -0.87
CA ARG A 319 11.47 -10.72 0.37
C ARG A 319 10.02 -10.52 0.78
N GLU A 320 9.74 -10.57 2.08
CA GLU A 320 8.44 -10.23 2.65
C GLU A 320 8.11 -8.73 2.46
N VAL A 321 6.85 -8.41 2.16
CA VAL A 321 6.36 -7.04 2.13
C VAL A 321 5.72 -6.70 3.47
N TYR A 322 6.25 -5.67 4.13
CA TYR A 322 5.66 -5.17 5.37
C TYR A 322 4.47 -4.26 5.05
N PHE A 323 3.28 -4.62 5.53
CA PHE A 323 2.08 -3.83 5.34
C PHE A 323 1.55 -3.35 6.71
N TYR A 324 1.46 -2.05 6.92
CA TYR A 324 0.91 -1.46 8.13
C TYR A 324 -0.40 -0.73 7.85
N CYS A 325 -1.37 -0.91 8.73
CA CYS A 325 -2.64 -0.19 8.69
C CYS A 325 -2.86 0.52 10.03
N VAL A 326 -2.88 1.85 10.00
CA VAL A 326 -3.03 2.71 11.18
C VAL A 326 -4.32 3.49 11.07
N ASP A 327 -5.25 3.23 11.99
CA ASP A 327 -6.51 3.96 12.04
C ASP A 327 -7.03 4.00 13.49
N ILE A 328 -7.78 5.04 13.84
CA ILE A 328 -8.42 5.12 15.15
C ILE A 328 -9.63 4.17 15.23
N ALA A 329 -10.22 3.85 14.08
CA ALA A 329 -11.34 2.94 13.96
C ALA A 329 -10.85 1.49 13.76
N GLU A 330 -11.07 0.66 14.78
CA GLU A 330 -10.82 -0.79 14.74
C GLU A 330 -11.46 -1.46 13.50
N PHE A 331 -12.63 -0.96 13.07
CA PHE A 331 -13.31 -1.47 11.88
C PHE A 331 -12.46 -1.37 10.61
N VAL A 332 -11.74 -0.27 10.41
CA VAL A 332 -10.91 -0.07 9.21
C VAL A 332 -9.73 -1.02 9.23
N VAL A 333 -9.07 -1.14 10.39
CA VAL A 333 -7.93 -2.05 10.60
C VAL A 333 -8.35 -3.51 10.35
N ASN A 334 -9.48 -3.93 10.91
CA ASN A 334 -9.97 -5.30 10.77
C ASN A 334 -10.49 -5.59 9.35
N LYS A 335 -11.06 -4.60 8.65
CA LYS A 335 -11.54 -4.78 7.28
C LYS A 335 -10.45 -5.17 6.29
N LEU A 336 -9.21 -4.74 6.53
CA LEU A 336 -8.08 -5.14 5.72
C LEU A 336 -7.66 -6.59 6.05
N ALA A 337 -7.59 -6.94 7.34
CA ALA A 337 -7.29 -8.31 7.77
C ALA A 337 -8.30 -9.32 7.20
N ASP A 338 -9.59 -8.97 7.15
CA ASP A 338 -10.67 -9.79 6.59
C ASP A 338 -10.52 -10.03 5.07
N ARG A 339 -9.72 -9.23 4.35
CA ARG A 339 -9.49 -9.34 2.90
C ARG A 339 -8.20 -10.07 2.59
N GLY A 340 -7.94 -11.18 3.28
CA GLY A 340 -6.80 -12.05 3.01
C GLY A 340 -5.43 -11.44 3.33
N SER A 341 -5.37 -10.23 3.90
CA SER A 341 -4.12 -9.55 4.28
C SER A 341 -3.59 -10.08 5.61
N LEU A 342 -3.37 -11.40 5.71
CA LEU A 342 -2.76 -12.04 6.88
C LEU A 342 -1.37 -11.46 7.22
N SER A 343 -0.74 -10.76 6.28
CA SER A 343 0.54 -10.04 6.44
C SER A 343 0.40 -8.58 6.92
N ALA A 344 -0.81 -8.06 7.14
CA ALA A 344 -1.00 -6.68 7.57
C ALA A 344 -0.91 -6.50 9.10
N HIS A 345 -0.04 -5.60 9.54
CA HIS A 345 0.10 -5.17 10.92
C HIS A 345 -0.84 -4.00 11.23
N GLY A 346 -1.94 -4.31 11.91
CA GLY A 346 -2.89 -3.30 12.39
C GLY A 346 -2.41 -2.56 13.63
N ILE A 347 -2.51 -1.23 13.64
CA ILE A 347 -2.25 -0.36 14.80
C ILE A 347 -3.47 0.54 15.01
N VAL A 348 -4.12 0.41 16.17
CA VAL A 348 -5.32 1.18 16.50
C VAL A 348 -4.92 2.41 17.32
N THR A 349 -4.82 3.56 16.67
CA THR A 349 -4.35 4.81 17.31
C THR A 349 -4.70 6.05 16.48
N ASN A 350 -4.51 7.25 17.04
CA ASN A 350 -4.57 8.50 16.29
C ASN A 350 -3.35 8.60 15.36
N VAL A 351 -3.58 8.85 14.06
CA VAL A 351 -2.51 8.93 13.06
C VAL A 351 -1.57 10.13 13.25
N GLN A 352 -2.05 11.21 13.88
CA GLN A 352 -1.24 12.39 14.23
C GLN A 352 -0.23 12.03 15.32
N ASP A 353 -0.69 11.37 16.39
CA ASP A 353 0.20 10.87 17.45
C ASP A 353 1.16 9.81 16.91
N PHE A 354 0.68 8.91 16.06
CA PHE A 354 1.48 7.85 15.45
C PHE A 354 2.68 8.43 14.72
N ILE A 355 2.46 9.38 13.81
CA ILE A 355 3.55 9.88 12.95
C ILE A 355 4.57 10.69 13.74
N VAL A 356 4.13 11.46 14.73
CA VAL A 356 5.02 12.21 15.62
C VAL A 356 5.90 11.23 16.41
N ASN A 357 5.32 10.12 16.90
CA ASN A 357 6.07 9.08 17.59
C ASN A 357 7.03 8.33 16.66
N VAL A 358 6.66 8.06 15.40
CA VAL A 358 7.55 7.47 14.40
C VAL A 358 8.71 8.39 14.07
N ALA A 359 8.46 9.68 13.81
CA ALA A 359 9.51 10.66 13.55
C ALA A 359 10.47 10.76 14.75
N LYS A 360 9.92 10.81 15.96
CA LYS A 360 10.70 10.84 17.20
C LYS A 360 11.53 9.56 17.40
N SER A 361 10.98 8.38 17.11
CA SER A 361 11.71 7.12 17.26
C SER A 361 12.87 6.98 16.28
N LEU A 362 12.77 7.64 15.12
CA LEU A 362 13.83 7.80 14.13
C LEU A 362 14.80 8.96 14.43
N GLY A 363 14.63 9.66 15.56
CA GLY A 363 15.48 10.78 15.96
C GLY A 363 15.29 12.05 15.13
N LEU A 364 14.19 12.16 14.38
CA LEU A 364 13.87 13.33 13.57
C LEU A 364 13.29 14.43 14.46
N LYS A 365 13.80 15.65 14.29
CA LYS A 365 13.30 16.83 15.01
C LYS A 365 12.24 17.53 14.17
N ARG A 366 11.35 18.24 14.86
CA ARG A 366 10.51 19.25 14.23
C ARG A 366 11.42 20.32 13.61
N GLU A 367 11.17 20.64 12.35
CA GLU A 367 11.75 21.84 11.74
C GLU A 367 10.92 23.03 12.20
N ASP A 368 11.60 24.07 12.69
CA ASP A 368 10.98 25.29 13.25
C ASP A 368 10.48 26.24 12.15
#